data_AF-A0A5C8DBK1-F1
#
_entry.id   AF-A0A5C8DBK1-F1
#
_cell.length_a   1.000
_cell.length_b   1.000
_cell.length_c   1.000
_cell.angle_alpha   90.00
_cell.angle_beta   90.00
_cell.angle_gamma   90.00
#
_symmetry.space_group_name_H-M   'P 1'
#
loop_
_entity.id
_entity.type
_entity.pdbx_description
1 polymer ?
#
loop_
_entity_poly.entity_id
_entity_poly.type
_entity_poly.pdbx_seq_one_letter_code
_entity_poly.pdbx_strand_id
1 'polypeptide(L)'
;MSNEKIKKLEEHIEECRNILYKKKPKEAESQIKKIKKAYEGTKHFNTKQYDEYDTGFISMLEANSPLQLNRLEGLISKLEVYRAELIDEYNTQKKQNQTNQQNININNQNNNTSNASINQNITIKSTIEDINKIPDNILDKEAKEYLEEILYSIETLKEENKDKAKEKVFKVLKYIIDKGFEVGIAILPYLGEVSKVLI
;
A
#
# COMPACT_ATOMS: atom_id res chain seq x y z
N MET A 1 1.90 7.18 -22.06
CA MET A 1 2.41 5.79 -22.08
C MET A 1 2.11 5.00 -20.80
N SER A 2 2.24 5.56 -19.59
CA SER A 2 2.02 4.79 -18.33
C SER A 2 0.57 4.35 -18.07
N ASN A 3 -0.43 5.15 -18.44
CA ASN A 3 -1.84 4.83 -18.17
C ASN A 3 -2.35 3.60 -18.95
N GLU A 4 -1.92 3.44 -20.21
CA GLU A 4 -2.30 2.29 -21.04
C GLU A 4 -1.67 0.98 -20.56
N LYS A 5 -0.44 1.04 -20.02
CA LYS A 5 0.23 -0.10 -19.39
C LYS A 5 -0.46 -0.52 -18.09
N ILE A 6 -0.88 0.43 -17.26
CA ILE A 6 -1.63 0.17 -16.02
C ILE A 6 -2.99 -0.46 -16.35
N LYS A 7 -3.72 0.06 -17.33
CA LYS A 7 -5.02 -0.49 -17.75
C LYS A 7 -4.89 -1.95 -18.23
N LYS A 8 -3.91 -2.24 -19.08
CA LYS A 8 -3.66 -3.61 -19.58
C LYS A 8 -3.23 -4.58 -18.46
N LEU A 9 -2.55 -4.06 -17.44
CA LEU A 9 -2.18 -4.82 -16.24
C LEU A 9 -3.40 -5.17 -15.39
N GLU A 10 -4.30 -4.21 -15.18
CA GLU A 10 -5.56 -4.43 -14.46
C GLU A 10 -6.46 -5.44 -15.17
N GLU A 11 -6.57 -5.36 -16.50
CA GLU A 11 -7.29 -6.35 -17.31
C GLU A 11 -6.73 -7.77 -17.11
N HIS A 12 -5.41 -7.94 -17.11
CA HIS A 12 -4.79 -9.24 -16.86
C HIS A 12 -5.02 -9.76 -15.42
N ILE A 13 -5.02 -8.88 -14.42
CA ILE A 13 -5.32 -9.25 -13.01
C ILE A 13 -6.77 -9.74 -12.89
N GLU A 14 -7.71 -9.03 -13.52
CA GLU A 14 -9.13 -9.38 -13.48
C GLU A 14 -9.41 -10.70 -14.19
N GLU A 15 -8.78 -10.92 -15.36
CA GLU A 15 -8.83 -12.21 -16.06
C GLU A 15 -8.32 -13.36 -15.17
N CYS A 16 -7.22 -13.18 -14.44
CA CYS A 16 -6.70 -14.18 -13.50
C CYS A 16 -7.69 -14.47 -12.37
N ARG A 17 -8.25 -13.44 -11.73
CA ARG A 17 -9.22 -13.57 -10.63
C ARG A 17 -10.47 -14.32 -11.08
N ASN A 18 -10.98 -14.04 -12.28
CA ASN A 18 -12.13 -14.74 -12.85
C ASN A 18 -11.85 -16.23 -13.10
N ILE A 19 -10.64 -16.57 -13.56
CA ILE A 19 -10.22 -17.96 -13.77
C ILE A 19 -10.11 -18.73 -12.44
N LEU A 20 -9.57 -18.09 -11.39
CA LEU A 20 -9.53 -18.66 -10.03
C LEU A 20 -10.93 -18.89 -9.48
N TYR A 21 -11.82 -17.89 -9.61
CA TYR A 21 -13.21 -17.99 -9.16
C TYR A 21 -13.93 -19.17 -9.83
N LYS A 22 -13.74 -19.36 -11.14
CA LYS A 22 -14.32 -20.46 -11.91
C LYS A 22 -13.58 -21.79 -11.73
N LYS A 23 -12.46 -21.81 -11.01
CA LYS A 23 -11.58 -22.98 -10.76
C LYS A 23 -11.21 -23.73 -12.04
N LYS A 24 -10.74 -23.01 -13.05
CA LYS A 24 -10.43 -23.57 -14.39
C LYS A 24 -8.92 -23.69 -14.63
N PRO A 25 -8.30 -24.85 -14.32
CA PRO A 25 -6.84 -25.01 -14.38
C PRO A 25 -6.23 -24.89 -15.80
N LYS A 26 -6.94 -25.36 -16.84
CA LYS A 26 -6.50 -25.19 -18.23
C LYS A 26 -6.47 -23.72 -18.68
N GLU A 27 -7.47 -22.95 -18.26
CA GLU A 27 -7.50 -21.50 -18.53
C GLU A 27 -6.41 -20.78 -17.75
N ALA A 28 -6.10 -21.24 -16.53
CA ALA A 28 -5.01 -20.70 -15.72
C ALA A 28 -3.65 -20.88 -16.41
N GLU A 29 -3.36 -22.07 -16.94
CA GLU A 29 -2.10 -22.32 -17.65
C GLU A 29 -1.94 -21.42 -18.88
N SER A 30 -3.01 -21.27 -19.68
CA SER A 30 -3.02 -20.39 -20.86
C SER A 30 -2.77 -18.93 -20.46
N GLN A 31 -3.40 -18.48 -19.38
CA GLN A 31 -3.27 -17.13 -18.87
C GLN A 31 -1.87 -16.84 -18.32
N ILE A 32 -1.28 -17.80 -17.59
CA ILE A 32 0.11 -17.70 -17.09
C ILE A 32 1.08 -17.50 -18.26
N LYS A 33 0.95 -18.27 -19.34
CA LYS A 33 1.79 -18.15 -20.54
C LYS A 33 1.62 -16.77 -21.22
N LYS A 34 0.38 -16.29 -21.35
CA LYS A 34 0.05 -14.96 -21.92
C LYS A 34 0.72 -13.85 -21.11
N ILE A 35 0.62 -13.89 -19.79
CA ILE A 35 1.19 -12.89 -18.88
C ILE A 35 2.72 -12.93 -18.89
N LYS A 36 3.32 -14.12 -18.78
CA LYS A 36 4.79 -14.27 -18.85
C LYS A 36 5.36 -13.65 -20.13
N LYS A 37 4.70 -13.87 -21.27
CA LYS A 37 5.08 -13.26 -22.55
C LYS A 37 4.84 -11.75 -22.58
N ALA A 38 3.72 -11.28 -22.04
CA ALA A 38 3.37 -9.85 -22.05
C ALA A 38 4.31 -8.98 -21.21
N TYR A 39 4.88 -9.53 -20.14
CA TYR A 39 5.79 -8.84 -19.22
C TYR A 39 7.22 -9.36 -19.27
N GLU A 40 7.57 -10.09 -20.33
CA GLU A 40 8.92 -10.60 -20.55
C GLU A 40 9.94 -9.45 -20.52
N GLY A 41 11.04 -9.64 -19.80
CA GLY A 41 12.09 -8.62 -19.64
C GLY A 41 11.82 -7.55 -18.59
N THR A 42 10.65 -7.54 -17.93
CA THR A 42 10.42 -6.67 -16.76
C THR A 42 11.04 -7.27 -15.49
N LYS A 43 11.57 -6.43 -14.60
CA LYS A 43 12.31 -6.87 -13.39
C LYS A 43 11.54 -7.86 -12.50
N HIS A 44 10.20 -7.77 -12.46
CA HIS A 44 9.34 -8.64 -11.64
C HIS A 44 9.02 -10.01 -12.25
N PHE A 45 9.23 -10.13 -13.57
CA PHE A 45 8.89 -11.33 -14.34
C PHE A 45 10.14 -11.98 -14.96
N ASN A 46 11.31 -11.36 -14.76
CA ASN A 46 12.60 -11.90 -15.16
C ASN A 46 13.24 -12.65 -14.00
N THR A 47 12.84 -13.91 -13.80
CA THR A 47 13.44 -14.79 -12.81
C THR A 47 14.15 -15.94 -13.50
N LYS A 48 15.48 -15.84 -13.62
CA LYS A 48 16.37 -17.02 -13.60
C LYS A 48 16.54 -17.59 -12.17
N GLN A 49 15.88 -17.00 -11.17
CA GLN A 49 15.91 -17.44 -9.78
C GLN A 49 14.59 -18.14 -9.43
N TYR A 50 14.72 -19.45 -9.16
CA TYR A 50 13.70 -20.37 -8.67
C TYR A 50 12.58 -20.75 -9.65
N ASP A 51 12.97 -21.43 -10.73
CA ASP A 51 12.17 -22.48 -11.36
C ASP A 51 12.62 -23.86 -10.83
N GLU A 52 12.87 -24.00 -9.51
CA GLU A 52 13.32 -25.28 -8.91
C GLU A 52 12.19 -26.34 -8.79
N TYR A 53 11.03 -26.05 -9.38
CA TYR A 53 10.00 -27.05 -9.70
C TYR A 53 9.66 -27.11 -11.19
N ASP A 54 10.41 -26.43 -12.06
CA ASP A 54 10.33 -26.61 -13.51
C ASP A 54 11.27 -27.74 -13.96
N THR A 55 11.13 -28.90 -13.31
CA THR A 55 11.54 -30.12 -13.99
C THR A 55 10.55 -30.32 -15.11
N GLY A 56 10.99 -30.10 -16.35
CA GLY A 56 10.16 -30.19 -17.57
C GLY A 56 9.32 -31.47 -17.73
N PHE A 57 9.55 -32.46 -16.86
CA PHE A 57 8.75 -33.68 -16.69
C PHE A 57 7.35 -33.43 -16.04
N ILE A 58 7.19 -32.46 -15.14
CA ILE A 58 5.90 -32.15 -14.49
C ILE A 58 4.98 -31.33 -15.42
N SER A 59 5.55 -30.51 -16.31
CA SER A 59 4.80 -29.62 -17.20
C SER A 59 3.86 -30.35 -18.19
N MET A 60 4.15 -31.61 -18.52
CA MET A 60 3.35 -32.39 -19.48
C MET A 60 2.17 -33.14 -18.84
N LEU A 61 2.20 -33.35 -17.52
CA LEU A 61 1.20 -34.14 -16.78
C LEU A 61 0.12 -33.29 -16.07
N GLU A 62 0.26 -31.97 -16.01
CA GLU A 62 -0.48 -31.11 -15.06
C GLU A 62 -1.35 -29.98 -15.66
N ALA A 63 -1.74 -30.06 -16.93
CA ALA A 63 -2.62 -29.05 -17.55
C ALA A 63 -3.99 -28.91 -16.85
N ASN A 64 -4.39 -29.92 -16.05
CA ASN A 64 -5.63 -29.94 -15.27
C ASN A 64 -5.39 -30.00 -13.75
N SER A 65 -4.16 -29.76 -13.30
CA SER A 65 -3.78 -29.82 -11.87
C SER A 65 -4.23 -28.56 -11.13
N PRO A 66 -4.71 -28.67 -9.87
CA PRO A 66 -4.91 -27.53 -8.97
C PRO A 66 -3.66 -26.66 -8.80
N LEU A 67 -2.47 -27.21 -9.08
CA LEU A 67 -1.21 -26.49 -9.05
C LEU A 67 -1.21 -25.26 -9.98
N GLN A 68 -1.92 -25.31 -11.12
CA GLN A 68 -2.02 -24.17 -12.03
C GLN A 68 -2.78 -22.99 -11.40
N LEU A 69 -3.75 -23.27 -10.54
CA LEU A 69 -4.47 -22.23 -9.80
C LEU A 69 -3.54 -21.58 -8.76
N ASN A 70 -2.77 -22.37 -8.02
CA ASN A 70 -1.78 -21.85 -7.05
C ASN A 70 -0.68 -21.02 -7.75
N ARG A 71 -0.22 -21.45 -8.93
CA ARG A 71 0.74 -20.68 -9.74
C ARG A 71 0.12 -19.36 -10.24
N LEU A 72 -1.16 -19.37 -10.58
CA LEU A 72 -1.90 -18.18 -10.99
C LEU A 72 -2.06 -17.20 -9.83
N GLU A 73 -2.32 -17.68 -8.61
CA GLU A 73 -2.35 -16.85 -7.39
C GLU A 73 -1.00 -16.16 -7.14
N GLY A 74 0.12 -16.90 -7.20
CA GLY A 74 1.45 -16.31 -7.06
C GLY A 74 1.77 -15.28 -8.16
N LEU A 75 1.22 -15.46 -9.36
CA LEU A 75 1.37 -14.51 -10.46
C LEU A 75 0.54 -13.24 -10.25
N ILE A 76 -0.66 -13.32 -9.67
CA ILE A 76 -1.47 -12.15 -9.28
C ILE A 76 -0.68 -11.28 -8.32
N SER A 77 -0.05 -11.86 -7.30
CA SER A 77 0.76 -11.10 -6.34
C SER A 77 1.89 -10.32 -7.03
N LYS A 78 2.56 -10.91 -8.03
CA LYS A 78 3.60 -10.22 -8.82
C LYS A 78 3.03 -9.08 -9.67
N LEU A 79 1.85 -9.27 -10.27
CA LEU A 79 1.18 -8.24 -11.06
C LEU A 79 0.72 -7.06 -10.19
N GLU A 80 0.25 -7.32 -8.97
CA GLU A 80 -0.16 -6.28 -8.03
C GLU A 80 1.01 -5.44 -7.53
N VAL A 81 2.15 -6.07 -7.23
CA VAL A 81 3.39 -5.35 -6.90
C VAL A 81 3.83 -4.47 -8.08
N TYR A 82 3.83 -5.01 -9.31
CA TYR A 82 4.18 -4.23 -10.48
C TYR A 82 3.21 -3.07 -10.73
N ARG A 83 1.91 -3.27 -10.45
CA ARG A 83 0.89 -2.24 -10.55
C ARG A 83 1.15 -1.09 -9.58
N ALA A 84 1.45 -1.41 -8.33
CA ALA A 84 1.75 -0.41 -7.31
C ALA A 84 2.95 0.46 -7.73
N GLU A 85 4.03 -0.17 -8.21
CA GLU A 85 5.20 0.57 -8.69
C GLU A 85 4.89 1.48 -9.88
N LEU A 86 4.11 1.03 -10.87
CA LEU A 86 3.74 1.87 -12.02
C LEU A 86 2.88 3.07 -11.61
N ILE A 87 2.01 2.90 -10.60
CA ILE A 87 1.20 3.99 -10.05
C ILE A 87 2.10 5.01 -9.32
N ASP A 88 3.06 4.55 -8.53
CA ASP A 88 4.01 5.42 -7.83
C ASP A 88 4.91 6.19 -8.80
N GLU A 89 5.41 5.51 -9.85
CA GLU A 89 6.17 6.16 -10.93
C GLU A 89 5.34 7.22 -11.67
N TYR A 90 4.07 6.91 -11.98
CA TYR A 90 3.17 7.85 -12.64
C TYR A 90 2.88 9.09 -11.77
N ASN A 91 2.63 8.88 -10.47
CA ASN A 91 2.38 9.97 -9.52
C ASN A 91 3.63 10.85 -9.32
N THR A 92 4.82 10.24 -9.31
CA THR A 92 6.10 10.95 -9.21
C THR A 92 6.36 11.81 -10.46
N GLN A 93 6.10 11.27 -11.66
CA GLN A 93 6.24 12.01 -12.92
C GLN A 93 5.19 13.13 -13.05
N LYS A 94 3.96 12.94 -12.57
CA LYS A 94 2.93 13.98 -12.57
C LYS A 94 3.34 15.17 -11.68
N LYS A 95 3.91 14.90 -10.50
CA LYS A 95 4.45 15.93 -9.61
C LYS A 95 5.58 16.72 -10.28
N GLN A 96 6.51 16.05 -10.96
CA GLN A 96 7.62 16.71 -11.67
C GLN A 96 7.15 17.59 -12.85
N ASN A 97 6.13 17.15 -13.60
CA ASN A 97 5.59 17.92 -14.73
C ASN A 97 4.71 19.10 -14.29
N GLN A 98 4.04 19.02 -13.14
CA GLN A 98 3.30 20.14 -12.57
C GLN A 98 4.23 21.26 -12.07
N THR A 99 5.45 20.93 -11.61
CA THR A 99 6.47 21.93 -11.22
C THR A 99 6.93 22.80 -12.40
N ASN A 100 6.86 22.32 -13.64
CA ASN A 100 7.30 23.07 -14.83
C ASN A 100 6.24 24.02 -15.42
N GLN A 101 4.98 23.96 -14.97
CA GLN A 101 3.89 24.80 -15.50
C GLN A 101 3.37 25.87 -14.54
N GLN A 102 3.88 25.94 -13.32
CA GLN A 102 3.52 27.01 -12.39
C GLN A 102 4.77 27.59 -11.74
N ASN A 103 5.38 28.56 -12.44
CA ASN A 103 6.23 29.56 -11.81
C ASN A 103 5.35 30.45 -10.90
N ILE A 104 4.93 29.93 -9.76
CA ILE A 104 4.66 30.75 -8.59
C ILE A 104 6.01 30.83 -7.89
N ASN A 105 6.65 32.00 -7.97
CA ASN A 105 7.93 32.24 -7.33
C ASN A 105 7.75 32.29 -5.80
N ILE A 106 7.62 31.12 -5.17
CA ILE A 106 7.73 30.98 -3.73
C ILE A 106 9.22 30.88 -3.43
N ASN A 107 9.81 31.99 -3.01
CA ASN A 107 11.19 32.00 -2.52
C ASN A 107 11.24 31.26 -1.17
N ASN A 108 11.31 29.94 -1.22
CA ASN A 108 11.57 29.11 -0.06
C ASN A 108 13.07 28.83 -0.03
N GLN A 109 13.82 29.69 0.65
CA GLN A 109 15.22 29.42 0.98
C GLN A 109 15.27 28.26 1.97
N ASN A 110 15.29 27.04 1.45
CA ASN A 110 15.52 25.85 2.24
C ASN A 110 17.00 25.45 2.07
N ASN A 111 17.85 25.95 2.97
CA ASN A 111 19.20 25.45 3.13
C ASN A 111 19.12 24.05 3.75
N ASN A 112 19.06 23.03 2.89
CA ASN A 112 19.26 21.65 3.30
C ASN A 112 20.73 21.44 3.64
N THR A 113 21.05 21.54 4.93
CA THR A 113 22.30 21.02 5.47
C THR A 113 21.98 20.22 6.74
N SER A 114 22.20 18.90 6.66
CA SER A 114 22.49 17.97 7.75
C SER A 114 21.48 17.78 8.89
N ASN A 115 20.99 16.54 9.04
CA ASN A 115 20.54 15.93 10.31
C ASN A 115 19.73 16.82 11.27
N ALA A 116 18.73 17.54 10.76
CA ALA A 116 17.73 18.11 11.63
C ALA A 116 16.92 16.95 12.22
N SER A 117 17.20 16.59 13.47
CA SER A 117 16.17 16.04 14.34
C SER A 117 15.01 17.02 14.27
N ILE A 118 14.01 16.68 13.45
CA ILE A 118 12.75 17.41 13.42
C ILE A 118 12.13 17.15 14.78
N ASN A 119 12.46 18.00 15.76
CA ASN A 119 11.75 18.10 17.03
C ASN A 119 10.38 18.74 16.76
N GLN A 120 9.57 18.11 15.90
CA GLN A 120 8.15 18.39 15.89
C GLN A 120 7.62 17.87 17.21
N ASN A 121 7.16 18.79 18.07
CA ASN A 121 6.49 18.45 19.31
C ASN A 121 5.11 17.88 18.95
N ILE A 122 5.08 16.61 18.57
CA ILE A 122 3.85 15.90 18.21
C ILE A 122 3.10 15.65 19.50
N THR A 123 1.97 16.34 19.66
CA THR A 123 1.13 16.23 20.84
C THR A 123 -0.20 15.61 20.45
N ILE A 124 -0.91 15.04 21.44
CA ILE A 124 -2.30 14.62 21.24
C ILE A 124 -3.13 15.78 20.68
N LYS A 125 -2.97 16.99 21.21
CA LYS A 125 -3.75 18.16 20.79
C LYS A 125 -3.54 18.51 19.31
N SER A 126 -2.29 18.55 18.82
CA SER A 126 -2.02 18.83 17.41
C SER A 126 -2.60 17.75 16.50
N THR A 127 -2.55 16.49 16.94
CA THR A 127 -3.10 15.34 16.20
C THR A 127 -4.62 15.46 16.04
N ILE A 128 -5.32 15.85 17.10
CA ILE A 128 -6.77 16.06 17.09
C ILE A 128 -7.15 17.24 16.19
N GLU A 129 -6.39 18.33 16.21
CA GLU A 129 -6.59 19.46 15.29
C GLU A 129 -6.41 19.03 13.83
N ASP A 130 -5.45 18.15 13.54
CA ASP A 130 -5.22 17.65 12.17
C ASP A 130 -6.30 16.67 11.71
N ILE A 131 -6.84 15.83 12.59
CA ILE A 131 -8.02 14.98 12.32
C ILE A 131 -9.24 15.85 11.98
N ASN A 132 -9.45 16.93 12.73
CA ASN A 132 -10.60 17.81 12.51
C ASN A 132 -10.54 18.60 11.20
N LYS A 133 -9.34 18.82 10.65
CA LYS A 133 -9.15 19.43 9.33
C LYS A 133 -9.49 18.46 8.18
N ILE A 134 -9.59 17.16 8.43
CA ILE A 134 -10.00 16.19 7.41
C ILE A 134 -11.45 16.48 7.01
N PRO A 135 -11.75 16.66 5.72
CA PRO A 135 -13.12 16.88 5.25
C PRO A 135 -14.10 15.75 5.65
N ASP A 136 -15.35 16.11 5.96
CA ASP A 136 -16.38 15.16 6.43
C ASP A 136 -16.77 14.10 5.39
N ASN A 137 -16.49 14.34 4.10
CA ASN A 137 -16.67 13.34 3.05
C ASN A 137 -15.58 12.25 3.05
N ILE A 138 -14.48 12.44 3.78
CA ILE A 138 -13.38 11.49 3.95
C ILE A 138 -13.46 10.85 5.34
N LEU A 139 -13.67 11.65 6.38
CA LEU A 139 -13.82 11.18 7.76
C LEU A 139 -15.02 11.89 8.37
N ASP A 140 -16.13 11.16 8.48
CA ASP A 140 -17.36 11.69 9.05
C ASP A 140 -17.19 12.09 10.52
N LYS A 141 -18.15 12.88 11.04
CA LYS A 141 -18.09 13.44 12.38
C LYS A 141 -18.03 12.36 13.47
N GLU A 142 -18.78 11.28 13.32
CA GLU A 142 -18.79 10.16 14.28
C GLU A 142 -17.44 9.45 14.32
N ALA A 143 -16.81 9.28 13.16
CA ALA A 143 -15.48 8.70 13.02
C ALA A 143 -14.39 9.59 13.61
N LYS A 144 -14.51 10.91 13.47
CA LYS A 144 -13.63 11.88 14.15
C LYS A 144 -13.75 11.71 15.66
N GLU A 145 -14.96 11.84 16.22
CA GLU A 145 -15.20 11.72 17.66
C GLU A 145 -14.68 10.38 18.23
N TYR A 146 -14.91 9.28 17.51
CA TYR A 146 -14.39 7.95 17.88
C TYR A 146 -12.86 7.89 17.92
N LEU A 147 -12.19 8.47 16.91
CA LEU A 147 -10.73 8.52 16.87
C LEU A 147 -10.18 9.41 17.99
N GLU A 148 -10.81 10.55 18.26
CA GLU A 148 -10.42 11.42 19.37
C GLU A 148 -10.48 10.68 20.71
N GLU A 149 -11.57 9.97 20.98
CA GLU A 149 -11.75 9.21 22.23
C GLU A 149 -10.66 8.14 22.43
N ILE A 150 -10.32 7.40 21.37
CA ILE A 150 -9.29 6.37 21.44
C ILE A 150 -7.90 6.99 21.61
N LEU A 151 -7.61 8.09 20.92
CA LEU A 151 -6.32 8.77 21.03
C LEU A 151 -6.12 9.39 22.42
N TYR A 152 -7.15 10.00 23.01
CA TYR A 152 -7.11 10.43 24.41
C TYR A 152 -6.92 9.26 25.37
N SER A 153 -7.60 8.14 25.13
CA SER A 153 -7.40 6.94 25.93
C SER A 153 -5.96 6.42 25.86
N ILE A 154 -5.31 6.50 24.69
CA ILE A 154 -3.91 6.13 24.53
C ILE A 154 -3.01 7.08 25.31
N GLU A 155 -3.26 8.39 25.22
CA GLU A 155 -2.49 9.40 25.95
C GLU A 155 -2.52 9.17 27.46
N THR A 156 -3.68 8.83 28.03
CA THR A 156 -3.82 8.52 29.46
C THR A 156 -3.13 7.19 29.83
N LEU A 157 -3.30 6.15 29.00
CA LEU A 157 -2.83 4.81 29.34
C LEU A 157 -1.34 4.58 29.06
N LYS A 158 -0.68 5.42 28.25
CA LYS A 158 0.72 5.16 27.82
C LYS A 158 1.71 5.11 28.98
N GLU A 159 1.42 5.77 30.10
CA GLU A 159 2.24 5.77 31.30
C GLU A 159 1.70 4.83 32.41
N GLU A 160 0.38 4.64 32.46
CA GLU A 160 -0.28 3.83 33.52
C GLU A 160 -0.39 2.34 33.18
N ASN A 161 -0.71 2.00 31.92
CA ASN A 161 -0.95 0.63 31.48
C ASN A 161 -0.56 0.44 30.01
N LYS A 162 0.73 0.18 29.80
CA LYS A 162 1.33 0.05 28.46
C LYS A 162 0.68 -1.03 27.60
N ASP A 163 0.22 -2.14 28.18
CA ASP A 163 -0.40 -3.23 27.40
C ASP A 163 -1.78 -2.84 26.87
N LYS A 164 -2.61 -2.18 27.70
CA LYS A 164 -3.89 -1.63 27.24
C LYS A 164 -3.69 -0.49 26.24
N ALA A 165 -2.66 0.33 26.42
CA ALA A 165 -2.31 1.37 25.44
C ALA A 165 -1.93 0.75 24.09
N LYS A 166 -1.11 -0.32 24.07
CA LYS A 166 -0.78 -1.08 22.85
C LYS A 166 -2.02 -1.63 22.15
N GLU A 167 -2.94 -2.24 22.90
CA GLU A 167 -4.20 -2.74 22.33
C GLU A 167 -5.00 -1.63 21.63
N LYS A 168 -5.08 -0.44 22.25
CA LYS A 168 -5.75 0.72 21.64
C LYS A 168 -4.99 1.27 20.43
N VAL A 169 -3.65 1.32 20.46
CA VAL A 169 -2.84 1.67 19.28
C VAL A 169 -3.15 0.72 18.12
N PHE A 170 -3.24 -0.58 18.35
CA PHE A 170 -3.64 -1.54 17.31
C PHE A 170 -5.06 -1.31 16.79
N LYS A 171 -6.01 -0.93 17.66
CA LYS A 171 -7.36 -0.56 17.23
C LYS A 171 -7.35 0.66 16.30
N VAL A 172 -6.57 1.69 16.61
CA VAL A 172 -6.40 2.87 15.73
C VAL A 172 -5.75 2.47 14.41
N LEU A 173 -4.70 1.66 14.42
CA LEU A 173 -4.03 1.20 13.20
C LEU A 173 -4.98 0.41 12.30
N LYS A 174 -5.79 -0.49 12.87
CA LYS A 174 -6.81 -1.23 12.13
C LYS A 174 -7.85 -0.28 11.52
N TYR A 175 -8.27 0.73 12.27
CA TYR A 175 -9.21 1.73 11.80
C TYR A 175 -8.67 2.59 10.64
N ILE A 176 -7.38 2.95 10.69
CA ILE A 176 -6.70 3.69 9.61
C ILE A 176 -6.69 2.87 8.32
N ILE A 177 -6.46 1.55 8.41
CA ILE A 177 -6.49 0.64 7.25
C ILE A 177 -7.86 0.68 6.56
N ASP A 178 -8.95 0.76 7.33
CA ASP A 178 -10.32 0.78 6.81
C ASP A 178 -10.75 2.16 6.26
N LYS A 179 -10.15 3.26 6.73
CA LYS A 179 -10.53 4.65 6.37
C LYS A 179 -9.63 5.34 5.35
N GLY A 180 -8.40 4.86 5.14
CA GLY A 180 -7.52 5.32 4.06
C GLY A 180 -6.37 6.24 4.49
N PHE A 181 -5.62 6.68 3.49
CA PHE A 181 -4.29 7.29 3.63
C PHE A 181 -4.30 8.64 4.34
N GLU A 182 -5.32 9.47 4.11
CA GLU A 182 -5.47 10.82 4.66
C GLU A 182 -5.58 10.81 6.19
N VAL A 183 -6.32 9.83 6.74
CA VAL A 183 -6.45 9.62 8.18
C VAL A 183 -5.12 9.13 8.77
N GLY A 184 -4.40 8.30 8.03
CA GLY A 184 -3.07 7.84 8.41
C GLY A 184 -2.04 8.96 8.55
N ILE A 185 -2.02 9.92 7.62
CA ILE A 185 -1.10 11.08 7.67
C ILE A 185 -1.29 11.88 8.97
N ALA A 186 -2.54 12.09 9.41
CA ALA A 186 -2.82 12.85 10.61
C ALA A 186 -2.40 12.11 11.90
N ILE A 187 -2.54 10.78 11.93
CA ILE A 187 -2.49 10.01 13.18
C ILE A 187 -1.17 9.24 13.38
N LEU A 188 -0.57 8.73 12.30
CA LEU A 188 0.65 7.91 12.38
C LEU A 188 1.84 8.61 13.07
N PRO A 189 2.08 9.93 12.87
CA PRO A 189 3.17 10.62 13.57
C PRO A 189 3.03 10.50 15.10
N TYR A 190 1.82 10.67 15.64
CA TYR A 190 1.55 10.56 17.07
C TYR A 190 1.69 9.12 17.59
N LEU A 191 1.21 8.13 16.83
CA LEU A 191 1.42 6.72 17.20
C LEU A 191 2.91 6.34 17.23
N GLY A 192 3.70 6.94 16.32
CA GLY A 192 5.16 6.85 16.34
C GLY A 192 5.76 7.35 17.65
N GLU A 193 5.40 8.55 18.11
CA GLU A 193 5.86 9.06 19.41
C GLU A 193 5.41 8.19 20.58
N VAL A 194 4.14 7.78 20.61
CA VAL A 194 3.61 6.88 21.65
C VAL A 194 4.39 5.57 21.68
N SER A 195 4.74 4.99 20.52
CA SER A 195 5.48 3.73 20.45
C SER A 195 6.82 3.78 21.17
N LYS A 196 7.50 4.94 21.16
CA LYS A 196 8.78 5.13 21.86
C LYS A 196 8.64 4.98 23.38
N VAL A 197 7.46 5.27 23.91
CA VAL A 197 7.13 5.17 25.34
C VAL A 197 6.63 3.77 25.70
N LEU A 198 6.01 3.06 24.75
CA LEU A 198 5.39 1.75 24.97
C LEU A 198 6.36 0.56 24.86
N ILE A 199 7.52 0.75 24.24
CA ILE A 199 8.63 -0.22 24.23
C ILE A 199 9.30 -0.25 25.61
#